data_AF-A0AAV3RGI9-F1
#
_entry.id   AF-A0AAV3RGI9-F1
#
_cell.length_a   1.000
_cell.length_b   1.000
_cell.length_c   1.000
_cell.angle_alpha   90.00
_cell.angle_beta   90.00
_cell.angle_gamma   90.00
#
_symmetry.space_group_name_H-M   'P 1'
#
loop_
_entity.id
_entity.type
_entity.pdbx_description
1 polymer ?
#
loop_
_entity_poly.entity_id
_entity_poly.type
_entity_poly.pdbx_seq_one_letter_code
_entity_poly.pdbx_strand_id
1 'polypeptide(L)'
;MAVQCGGLPLAIIMLGGILTNKTRLSDWEEVNQNLILNLRRGRGDEQYGVVYEVLALSYNDLPYHLKHCFLHMGIFPEDYRIPARKLIQLWAAEGFIPLGSHHPGEGEDTMMDVGECYLGELAKRYMVQVQVDDSTRRFKSCRLHDLMRDVCLSKGKEENFLKILPHEGKHDMRMLQPSASRNSSGARAVRRLSVIVSEDLESYFPPSEETTQRVRTALFFCSSKKNLQSTLFLMCTKFRLLRIMDLENSELGKKVPKVIGNLVVLRFMSFKNCEVEKLSSSVDTALRVQQSDLEEVVTKYLNGDSNRLIDTALRVKYNFNTERDLALLGQLVGCRHLRQLDLIESIRELPHFRHFSSSLTSLTLRNSSLMEDPMATLEKFPTLSTLALRVNAFAGKKMRCSPHGFPQLRTLHLEGLLKLKKCKIEEEALPRLLYLEIEGCEKLQMVPDGLRNVTSMKELVIANMPESFSRRLKVFNEREGEDLHKIQHIPSIIFRETRNDVKKLSARQKTGTWLHNIYFMIS
;
A
#
# COMPACT_ATOMS: atom_id res chain seq x y z
N MET A 1 -26.48 -28.34 -6.15
CA MET A 1 -25.47 -27.34 -5.74
C MET A 1 -25.09 -27.42 -4.26
N ALA A 2 -25.88 -26.96 -3.28
CA ALA A 2 -25.42 -26.91 -1.86
C ALA A 2 -24.95 -28.27 -1.27
N VAL A 3 -25.66 -29.36 -1.56
CA VAL A 3 -25.27 -30.72 -1.13
C VAL A 3 -23.90 -31.13 -1.69
N GLN A 4 -23.54 -30.64 -2.88
CA GLN A 4 -22.25 -30.94 -3.53
C GLN A 4 -21.07 -30.19 -2.89
N CYS A 5 -21.33 -29.17 -2.07
CA CYS A 5 -20.31 -28.48 -1.28
C CYS A 5 -19.92 -29.23 0.00
N GLY A 6 -20.53 -30.39 0.29
CA GLY A 6 -20.20 -31.19 1.48
C GLY A 6 -20.46 -30.48 2.81
N GLY A 7 -21.34 -29.46 2.83
CA GLY A 7 -21.64 -28.68 4.03
C GLY A 7 -20.57 -27.66 4.43
N LEU A 8 -19.54 -27.44 3.61
CA LEU A 8 -18.46 -26.50 3.91
C LEU A 8 -18.90 -25.04 3.68
N PRO A 9 -18.90 -24.17 4.70
CA PRO A 9 -19.39 -22.80 4.58
C PRO A 9 -18.71 -22.00 3.47
N LEU A 10 -17.39 -22.13 3.31
CA LEU A 10 -16.66 -21.41 2.27
C LEU A 10 -17.07 -21.86 0.87
N ALA A 11 -17.20 -23.17 0.63
CA ALA A 11 -17.62 -23.69 -0.67
C ALA A 11 -19.02 -23.18 -1.08
N ILE A 12 -19.93 -23.07 -0.10
CA ILE A 12 -21.28 -22.52 -0.30
C ILE A 12 -21.22 -21.02 -0.63
N ILE A 13 -20.46 -20.25 0.16
CA ILE A 13 -20.28 -18.80 -0.05
C ILE A 13 -19.68 -18.52 -1.43
N MET A 14 -18.70 -19.32 -1.86
CA MET A 14 -18.03 -19.16 -3.15
C MET A 14 -18.95 -19.49 -4.33
N LEU A 15 -19.75 -20.57 -4.23
CA LEU A 15 -20.81 -20.82 -5.21
C LEU A 15 -21.82 -19.66 -5.26
N GLY A 16 -22.21 -19.11 -4.10
CA GLY A 16 -23.03 -17.90 -4.02
C GLY A 16 -22.39 -16.72 -4.76
N GLY A 17 -21.08 -16.53 -4.60
CA GLY A 17 -20.30 -15.51 -5.30
C GLY A 17 -20.33 -15.67 -6.84
N ILE A 18 -20.24 -16.90 -7.35
CA ILE A 18 -20.37 -17.18 -8.80
C ILE A 18 -21.78 -16.82 -9.29
N LEU A 19 -22.80 -17.17 -8.52
CA LEU A 19 -24.20 -17.00 -8.88
C LEU A 19 -24.70 -15.55 -8.71
N THR A 20 -23.97 -14.70 -7.99
CA THR A 20 -24.38 -13.32 -7.63
C THR A 20 -24.74 -12.47 -8.85
N ASN A 21 -24.07 -12.69 -9.99
CA ASN A 21 -24.31 -11.93 -11.22
C ASN A 21 -25.10 -12.72 -12.29
N LYS A 22 -25.62 -13.91 -11.95
CA LYS A 22 -26.36 -14.79 -12.88
C LYS A 22 -27.85 -14.60 -12.65
N THR A 23 -28.53 -13.94 -13.59
CA THR A 23 -29.96 -13.58 -13.45
C THR A 23 -30.91 -14.58 -14.11
N ARG A 24 -30.40 -15.46 -14.97
CA ARG A 24 -31.22 -16.43 -15.73
C ARG A 24 -31.08 -17.83 -15.16
N LEU A 25 -32.17 -18.61 -15.17
CA LEU A 25 -32.17 -20.02 -14.76
C LEU A 25 -31.14 -20.85 -15.55
N SER A 26 -31.00 -20.58 -16.86
CA SER A 26 -30.02 -21.23 -17.74
C SER A 26 -28.59 -21.12 -17.22
N ASP A 27 -28.23 -19.95 -16.67
CA ASP A 27 -26.89 -19.69 -16.17
C ASP A 27 -26.62 -20.51 -14.89
N TRP A 28 -27.64 -20.70 -14.07
CA TRP A 28 -27.57 -21.53 -12.86
C TRP A 28 -27.45 -23.00 -13.20
N GLU A 29 -28.17 -23.47 -14.23
CA GLU A 29 -28.06 -24.83 -14.75
C GLU A 29 -26.67 -25.11 -15.30
N GLU A 30 -26.08 -24.17 -16.04
CA GLU A 30 -24.71 -24.28 -16.56
C GLU A 30 -23.68 -24.39 -15.42
N VAL A 31 -23.79 -23.53 -14.40
CA VAL A 31 -22.91 -23.60 -13.21
C VAL A 31 -23.04 -24.95 -12.50
N ASN A 32 -24.27 -25.46 -12.34
CA ASN A 32 -24.51 -26.76 -11.71
C ASN A 32 -23.96 -27.92 -12.55
N GLN A 33 -24.08 -27.87 -13.88
CA GLN A 33 -23.50 -28.88 -14.76
C GLN A 33 -21.97 -28.88 -14.70
N ASN A 34 -21.35 -27.70 -14.77
CA ASN A 34 -19.90 -27.54 -14.64
C ASN A 34 -19.39 -28.06 -13.28
N LEU A 35 -20.14 -27.80 -12.20
CA LEU A 35 -19.85 -28.34 -10.88
C LEU A 35 -19.90 -29.88 -10.86
N ILE A 36 -20.95 -30.49 -11.43
CA ILE A 36 -21.07 -31.95 -11.51
C ILE A 36 -19.92 -32.56 -12.33
N LEU A 37 -19.54 -31.94 -13.45
CA LEU A 37 -18.46 -32.42 -14.32
C LEU A 37 -17.10 -32.39 -13.62
N ASN A 38 -16.79 -31.30 -12.91
CA ASN A 38 -15.51 -31.17 -12.20
C ASN A 38 -15.42 -32.13 -10.99
N LEU A 39 -16.52 -32.31 -10.26
CA LEU A 39 -16.58 -33.30 -9.17
C LEU A 39 -16.42 -34.76 -9.63
N ARG A 40 -16.81 -35.07 -10.88
CA ARG A 40 -16.58 -36.39 -11.48
C ARG A 40 -15.11 -36.59 -11.87
N ARG A 41 -14.42 -35.52 -12.28
CA ARG A 41 -12.99 -35.54 -12.61
C ARG A 41 -12.09 -35.65 -11.37
N GLY A 42 -12.49 -35.06 -10.26
CA GLY A 42 -11.73 -35.01 -9.00
C GLY A 42 -11.80 -36.27 -8.11
N ARG A 43 -12.38 -37.40 -8.56
CA ARG A 43 -12.42 -38.66 -7.79
C ARG A 43 -11.08 -39.42 -7.85
N GLY A 44 -9.99 -38.75 -7.46
CA GLY A 44 -8.77 -39.39 -6.97
C GLY A 44 -8.77 -39.41 -5.44
N ASP A 45 -7.91 -40.24 -4.83
CA ASP A 45 -7.89 -40.70 -3.43
C ASP A 45 -7.75 -39.64 -2.31
N GLU A 46 -8.05 -38.36 -2.55
CA GLU A 46 -7.82 -37.27 -1.59
C GLU A 46 -9.10 -36.61 -1.08
N GLN A 47 -9.24 -36.59 0.25
CA GLN A 47 -10.35 -36.05 1.03
C GLN A 47 -10.66 -34.55 0.77
N TYR A 48 -9.80 -33.83 0.03
CA TYR A 48 -9.86 -32.39 -0.24
C TYR A 48 -10.14 -32.02 -1.72
N GLY A 49 -10.18 -32.99 -2.64
CA GLY A 49 -10.33 -32.73 -4.08
C GLY A 49 -11.66 -32.05 -4.45
N VAL A 50 -12.76 -32.45 -3.81
CA VAL A 50 -14.11 -31.88 -4.02
C VAL A 50 -14.13 -30.39 -3.70
N VAL A 51 -13.49 -29.98 -2.60
CA VAL A 51 -13.44 -28.58 -2.15
C VAL A 51 -12.66 -27.74 -3.13
N TYR A 52 -11.51 -28.25 -3.57
CA TYR A 52 -10.69 -27.58 -4.58
C TYR A 52 -11.47 -27.36 -5.88
N GLU A 53 -12.19 -28.36 -6.39
CA GLU A 53 -12.96 -28.23 -7.64
C GLU A 53 -14.07 -27.17 -7.53
N VAL A 54 -14.76 -27.10 -6.38
CA VAL A 54 -15.75 -26.05 -6.13
C VAL A 54 -15.11 -24.66 -6.14
N LEU A 55 -13.96 -24.50 -5.49
CA LEU A 55 -13.25 -23.22 -5.44
C LEU A 55 -12.65 -22.85 -6.81
N ALA A 56 -12.17 -23.82 -7.57
CA ALA A 56 -11.61 -23.64 -8.91
C ALA A 56 -12.65 -23.13 -9.91
N LEU A 57 -13.95 -23.46 -9.74
CA LEU A 57 -15.02 -22.85 -10.52
C LEU A 57 -15.07 -21.33 -10.38
N SER A 58 -14.79 -20.81 -9.18
CA SER A 58 -14.77 -19.37 -8.93
C SER A 58 -13.71 -18.67 -9.76
N TYR A 59 -12.55 -19.31 -9.94
CA TYR A 59 -11.51 -18.84 -10.85
C TYR A 59 -11.94 -18.97 -12.32
N ASN A 60 -12.51 -20.10 -12.71
CA ASN A 60 -12.86 -20.38 -14.10
C ASN A 60 -13.89 -19.39 -14.65
N ASP A 61 -14.88 -18.98 -13.84
CA ASP A 61 -15.93 -18.00 -14.17
C ASP A 61 -15.44 -16.54 -14.16
N LEU A 62 -14.21 -16.25 -13.70
CA LEU A 62 -13.71 -14.87 -13.72
C LEU A 62 -13.57 -14.35 -15.17
N PRO A 63 -13.90 -13.07 -15.42
CA PRO A 63 -13.48 -12.37 -16.62
C PRO A 63 -11.96 -12.45 -16.83
N TYR A 64 -11.53 -12.49 -18.09
CA TYR A 64 -10.11 -12.67 -18.45
C TYR A 64 -9.16 -11.67 -17.77
N HIS A 65 -9.58 -10.41 -17.64
CA HIS A 65 -8.78 -9.36 -16.99
C HIS A 65 -8.61 -9.61 -15.47
N LEU A 66 -9.64 -10.13 -14.79
CA LEU A 66 -9.57 -10.46 -13.37
C LEU A 66 -8.78 -11.73 -13.06
N LYS A 67 -8.73 -12.70 -13.99
CA LYS A 67 -7.88 -13.90 -13.82
C LYS A 67 -6.43 -13.52 -13.57
N HIS A 68 -5.89 -12.59 -14.36
CA HIS A 68 -4.52 -12.10 -14.22
C HIS A 68 -4.31 -11.36 -12.89
N CYS A 69 -5.25 -10.51 -12.48
CA CYS A 69 -5.22 -9.82 -11.20
C CYS A 69 -5.22 -10.80 -10.01
N PHE A 70 -6.11 -11.79 -10.04
CA PHE A 70 -6.21 -12.84 -9.02
C PHE A 70 -4.93 -13.67 -8.94
N LEU A 71 -4.44 -14.21 -10.07
CA LEU A 71 -3.19 -14.97 -10.10
C LEU A 71 -2.00 -14.15 -9.60
N HIS A 72 -1.96 -12.86 -9.92
CA HIS A 72 -0.92 -11.96 -9.43
C HIS A 72 -0.94 -11.79 -7.92
N MET A 73 -2.08 -11.97 -7.22
CA MET A 73 -2.10 -11.94 -5.75
C MET A 73 -1.39 -13.16 -5.13
N GLY A 74 -1.25 -14.27 -5.87
CA GLY A 74 -0.53 -15.45 -5.40
C GLY A 74 0.96 -15.22 -5.13
N ILE A 75 1.54 -14.13 -5.65
CA ILE A 75 2.94 -13.77 -5.38
C ILE A 75 3.17 -13.35 -3.92
N PHE A 76 2.13 -12.97 -3.18
CA PHE A 76 2.27 -12.53 -1.80
C PHE A 76 2.36 -13.74 -0.84
N PRO A 77 3.12 -13.62 0.27
CA PRO A 77 3.14 -14.63 1.31
C PRO A 77 1.74 -14.90 1.86
N GLU A 78 1.55 -16.08 2.45
CA GLU A 78 0.35 -16.40 3.20
C GLU A 78 0.13 -15.39 4.34
N ASP A 79 -1.13 -15.08 4.64
CA ASP A 79 -1.56 -14.05 5.61
C ASP A 79 -1.06 -12.61 5.39
N TYR A 80 -0.29 -12.36 4.33
CA TYR A 80 0.24 -11.03 4.06
C TYR A 80 -0.91 -10.05 3.79
N ARG A 81 -1.03 -9.03 4.65
CA ARG A 81 -2.01 -7.95 4.48
C ARG A 81 -1.50 -6.99 3.41
N ILE A 82 -2.00 -7.14 2.19
CA ILE A 82 -1.58 -6.34 1.04
C ILE A 82 -2.24 -4.96 1.12
N PRO A 83 -1.49 -3.84 1.12
CA PRO A 83 -2.09 -2.52 0.96
C PRO A 83 -2.78 -2.43 -0.41
N ALA A 84 -4.08 -2.07 -0.45
CA ALA A 84 -4.87 -2.14 -1.67
C ALA A 84 -4.30 -1.21 -2.77
N ARG A 85 -3.86 -0.01 -2.37
CA ARG A 85 -3.17 0.92 -3.26
C ARG A 85 -1.92 0.30 -3.90
N LYS A 86 -1.08 -0.39 -3.12
CA LYS A 86 0.11 -1.07 -3.64
C LYS A 86 -0.28 -2.14 -4.65
N LEU A 87 -1.28 -2.96 -4.36
CA LEU A 87 -1.75 -4.00 -5.28
C LEU A 87 -2.19 -3.44 -6.63
N ILE A 88 -2.98 -2.36 -6.61
CA ILE A 88 -3.48 -1.69 -7.81
C ILE A 88 -2.31 -1.12 -8.65
N GLN A 89 -1.33 -0.50 -8.00
CA GLN A 89 -0.12 0.01 -8.67
C GLN A 89 0.66 -1.12 -9.36
N LEU A 90 0.77 -2.29 -8.72
CA LEU A 90 1.42 -3.46 -9.32
C LEU A 90 0.63 -3.97 -10.53
N TRP A 91 -0.70 -4.05 -10.44
CA TRP A 91 -1.54 -4.45 -11.57
C TRP A 91 -1.43 -3.48 -12.75
N ALA A 92 -1.32 -2.18 -12.49
CA ALA A 92 -1.10 -1.18 -13.53
C ALA A 92 0.30 -1.31 -14.17
N ALA A 93 1.34 -1.53 -13.37
CA ALA A 93 2.69 -1.72 -13.86
C ALA A 93 2.83 -3.00 -14.71
N GLU A 94 2.09 -4.05 -14.35
CA GLU A 94 1.93 -5.25 -15.18
C GLU A 94 1.19 -5.00 -16.49
N GLY A 95 0.31 -3.98 -16.51
CA GLY A 95 -0.57 -3.65 -17.63
C GLY A 95 -1.90 -4.40 -17.60
N PHE A 96 -2.36 -4.85 -16.43
CA PHE A 96 -3.69 -5.47 -16.26
C PHE A 96 -4.81 -4.42 -16.22
N ILE A 97 -4.47 -3.21 -15.77
CA ILE A 97 -5.38 -2.06 -15.78
C ILE A 97 -5.10 -1.27 -17.07
N PRO A 98 -6.11 -1.03 -17.92
CA PRO A 98 -5.97 -0.16 -19.07
C PRO A 98 -5.58 1.25 -18.62
N LEU A 99 -4.44 1.75 -19.08
CA LEU A 99 -4.09 3.16 -18.92
C LEU A 99 -4.88 3.93 -19.97
N GLY A 100 -5.85 4.75 -19.56
CA GLY A 100 -6.52 5.68 -20.46
C GLY A 100 -5.49 6.58 -21.15
N SER A 101 -5.75 6.95 -22.41
CA SER A 101 -4.91 7.86 -23.21
C SER A 101 -4.52 9.09 -22.39
N HIS A 102 -3.21 9.30 -22.24
CA HIS A 102 -2.61 10.33 -21.41
C HIS A 102 -3.13 11.74 -21.72
N HIS A 103 -4.03 12.25 -20.89
CA HIS A 103 -4.14 13.69 -20.64
C HIS A 103 -3.50 13.97 -19.25
N PRO A 104 -2.54 14.91 -19.16
CA PRO A 104 -1.87 15.21 -17.91
C PRO A 104 -2.87 15.90 -16.96
N GLY A 105 -3.39 15.14 -15.99
CA GLY A 105 -4.32 15.63 -14.96
C GLY A 105 -5.33 14.61 -14.44
N GLU A 106 -5.70 13.58 -15.22
CA GLU A 106 -6.83 12.68 -14.90
C GLU A 106 -6.44 11.19 -14.69
N GLY A 107 -5.17 10.82 -14.94
CA GLY A 107 -4.78 9.41 -15.08
C GLY A 107 -4.62 8.59 -13.80
N GLU A 108 -4.34 9.21 -12.64
CA GLU A 108 -4.12 8.45 -11.40
C GLU A 108 -5.42 8.06 -10.72
N ASP A 109 -6.37 9.00 -10.62
CA ASP A 109 -7.70 8.73 -10.10
C ASP A 109 -8.38 7.66 -10.98
N THR A 110 -8.30 7.78 -12.32
CA THR A 110 -8.89 6.78 -13.24
C THR A 110 -8.31 5.37 -13.07
N MET A 111 -6.98 5.22 -12.98
CA MET A 111 -6.35 3.90 -12.78
C MET A 111 -6.71 3.31 -11.40
N MET A 112 -6.64 4.14 -10.36
CA MET A 112 -6.95 3.71 -9.00
C MET A 112 -8.41 3.30 -8.87
N ASP A 113 -9.33 4.02 -9.52
CA ASP A 113 -10.76 3.72 -9.52
C ASP A 113 -11.04 2.41 -10.28
N VAL A 114 -10.45 2.20 -11.46
CA VAL A 114 -10.56 0.91 -12.18
C VAL A 114 -9.99 -0.25 -11.36
N GLY A 115 -8.83 -0.04 -10.73
CA GLY A 115 -8.22 -1.03 -9.84
C GLY A 115 -9.09 -1.37 -8.63
N GLU A 116 -9.76 -0.38 -8.05
CA GLU A 116 -10.72 -0.60 -6.97
C GLU A 116 -11.98 -1.33 -7.44
N CYS A 117 -12.49 -1.05 -8.64
CA CYS A 117 -13.56 -1.84 -9.23
C CYS A 117 -13.16 -3.31 -9.35
N TYR A 118 -11.95 -3.60 -9.86
CA TYR A 118 -11.45 -4.97 -10.00
C TYR A 118 -11.30 -5.67 -8.65
N LEU A 119 -10.72 -5.00 -7.66
CA LEU A 119 -10.60 -5.54 -6.30
C LEU A 119 -11.98 -5.78 -5.66
N GLY A 120 -12.92 -4.85 -5.88
CA GLY A 120 -14.29 -4.94 -5.41
C GLY A 120 -15.04 -6.12 -6.03
N GLU A 121 -14.83 -6.43 -7.31
CA GLU A 121 -15.41 -7.61 -7.95
C GLU A 121 -14.88 -8.92 -7.38
N LEU A 122 -13.57 -9.03 -7.16
CA LEU A 122 -12.97 -10.20 -6.50
C LEU A 122 -13.49 -10.37 -5.06
N ALA A 123 -13.70 -9.26 -4.35
CA ALA A 123 -14.28 -9.25 -3.01
C ALA A 123 -15.76 -9.65 -2.99
N LYS A 124 -16.57 -9.16 -3.94
CA LYS A 124 -17.99 -9.54 -4.11
C LYS A 124 -18.16 -11.02 -4.40
N ARG A 125 -17.18 -11.64 -5.07
CA ARG A 125 -17.12 -13.10 -5.31
C ARG A 125 -16.54 -13.88 -4.13
N TYR A 126 -16.28 -13.23 -2.99
CA TYR A 126 -15.68 -13.79 -1.77
C TYR A 126 -14.30 -14.43 -1.94
N MET A 127 -13.63 -14.18 -3.09
CA MET A 127 -12.28 -14.70 -3.37
C MET A 127 -11.20 -13.96 -2.57
N VAL A 128 -11.47 -12.70 -2.22
CA VAL A 128 -10.54 -11.78 -1.55
C VAL A 128 -11.24 -11.16 -0.35
N GLN A 129 -10.56 -11.15 0.79
CA GLN A 129 -11.00 -10.43 1.99
C GLN A 129 -10.46 -9.00 1.93
N VAL A 130 -11.32 -8.01 2.13
CA VAL A 130 -10.97 -6.59 2.06
C VAL A 130 -11.25 -5.88 3.38
N GLN A 131 -10.37 -4.98 3.77
CA GLN A 131 -10.59 -4.01 4.83
C GLN A 131 -10.79 -2.65 4.17
N VAL A 132 -11.92 -2.01 4.48
CA VAL A 132 -12.22 -0.65 4.03
C VAL A 132 -11.62 0.32 5.04
N ASP A 133 -11.10 1.43 4.54
CA ASP A 133 -10.72 2.55 5.39
C ASP A 133 -11.98 3.35 5.73
N ASP A 134 -12.30 3.45 7.02
CA ASP A 134 -13.54 4.12 7.47
C ASP A 134 -13.63 5.55 6.96
N SER A 135 -12.49 6.24 6.89
CA SER A 135 -12.40 7.61 6.40
C SER A 135 -12.65 7.66 4.91
N THR A 136 -11.77 7.03 4.15
CA THR A 136 -11.82 7.20 2.70
C THR A 136 -12.99 6.46 2.04
N ARG A 137 -13.61 5.52 2.76
CA ARG A 137 -14.53 4.49 2.22
C ARG A 137 -13.93 3.68 1.07
N ARG A 138 -12.62 3.80 0.84
CA ARG A 138 -11.85 3.05 -0.15
C ARG A 138 -11.24 1.82 0.49
N PHE A 139 -10.79 0.87 -0.33
CA PHE A 139 -10.09 -0.30 0.19
C PHE A 139 -8.74 0.12 0.82
N LYS A 140 -8.56 -0.18 2.10
CA LYS A 140 -7.31 0.04 2.84
C LYS A 140 -6.30 -1.06 2.54
N SER A 141 -6.74 -2.29 2.69
CA SER A 141 -5.93 -3.48 2.51
C SER A 141 -6.77 -4.68 2.13
N CYS A 142 -6.14 -5.70 1.57
CA CYS A 142 -6.80 -6.95 1.19
C CYS A 142 -5.88 -8.14 1.44
N ARG A 143 -6.46 -9.34 1.48
CA ARG A 143 -5.75 -10.61 1.49
C ARG A 143 -6.55 -11.67 0.74
N LEU A 144 -5.87 -12.63 0.12
CA LEU A 144 -6.53 -13.81 -0.40
C LEU A 144 -7.09 -14.64 0.76
N HIS A 145 -8.23 -15.29 0.54
CA HIS A 145 -8.70 -16.33 1.45
C HIS A 145 -7.74 -17.54 1.38
N ASP A 146 -7.42 -18.19 2.50
CA ASP A 146 -6.37 -19.23 2.54
C ASP A 146 -6.57 -20.35 1.50
N LEU A 147 -7.77 -20.93 1.44
CA LEU A 147 -8.10 -21.94 0.42
C LEU A 147 -8.14 -21.38 -1.02
N MET A 148 -8.44 -20.09 -1.20
CA MET A 148 -8.34 -19.44 -2.51
C MET A 148 -6.90 -19.16 -2.90
N ARG A 149 -6.00 -19.01 -1.93
CA ARG A 149 -4.56 -18.95 -2.18
C ARG A 149 -4.09 -20.27 -2.78
N ASP A 150 -4.52 -21.41 -2.27
CA ASP A 150 -4.18 -22.73 -2.84
C ASP A 150 -4.63 -22.86 -4.30
N VAL A 151 -5.87 -22.44 -4.60
CA VAL A 151 -6.38 -22.37 -5.99
C VAL A 151 -5.55 -21.41 -6.83
N CYS A 152 -5.22 -20.23 -6.31
CA CYS A 152 -4.41 -19.22 -6.98
C CYS A 152 -3.01 -19.77 -7.36
N LEU A 153 -2.36 -20.49 -6.45
CA LEU A 153 -1.04 -21.07 -6.68
C LEU A 153 -1.10 -22.22 -7.68
N SER A 154 -2.09 -23.10 -7.53
CA SER A 154 -2.29 -24.23 -8.45
C SER A 154 -2.56 -23.75 -9.88
N LYS A 155 -3.51 -22.83 -10.06
CA LYS A 155 -3.81 -22.21 -11.37
C LYS A 155 -2.64 -21.40 -11.92
N GLY A 156 -1.92 -20.70 -11.05
CA GLY A 156 -0.71 -19.97 -11.42
C GLY A 156 0.38 -20.89 -11.96
N LYS A 157 0.50 -22.12 -11.43
CA LYS A 157 1.42 -23.15 -11.93
C LYS A 157 0.95 -23.76 -13.24
N GLU A 158 -0.33 -24.12 -13.36
CA GLU A 158 -0.94 -24.63 -14.60
C GLU A 158 -0.70 -23.67 -15.78
N GLU A 159 -0.83 -22.36 -15.53
CA GLU A 159 -0.66 -21.33 -16.56
C GLU A 159 0.79 -20.84 -16.74
N ASN A 160 1.76 -21.39 -15.98
CA ASN A 160 3.14 -20.88 -15.90
C ASN A 160 3.21 -19.36 -15.62
N PHE A 161 2.26 -18.88 -14.81
CA PHE A 161 2.05 -17.46 -14.55
C PHE A 161 3.03 -16.91 -13.52
N LEU A 162 3.24 -17.65 -12.43
CA LEU A 162 4.09 -17.26 -11.30
C LEU A 162 4.96 -18.43 -10.84
N LYS A 163 6.13 -18.09 -10.27
CA LYS A 163 6.96 -19.03 -9.50
C LYS A 163 7.26 -18.40 -8.14
N ILE A 164 7.08 -19.18 -7.07
CA ILE A 164 7.43 -18.80 -5.70
C ILE A 164 8.66 -19.59 -5.31
N LEU A 165 9.70 -18.90 -4.86
CA LEU A 165 10.89 -19.51 -4.27
C LEU A 165 10.71 -19.55 -2.74
N PRO A 166 10.69 -20.73 -2.10
CA PRO A 166 10.33 -20.89 -0.69
C PRO A 166 11.50 -20.63 0.29
N HIS A 167 11.11 -20.48 1.57
CA HIS A 167 11.95 -20.54 2.78
C HIS A 167 12.46 -21.96 3.01
N GLU A 168 13.78 -22.20 3.02
CA GLU A 168 14.31 -23.45 3.57
C GLU A 168 14.01 -23.51 5.09
N GLY A 169 13.28 -24.55 5.50
CA GLY A 169 12.99 -24.82 6.92
C GLY A 169 11.55 -25.20 7.26
N LYS A 170 10.59 -25.07 6.34
CA LYS A 170 9.24 -25.64 6.51
C LYS A 170 8.85 -26.49 5.31
N HIS A 171 9.00 -27.80 5.46
CA HIS A 171 8.15 -28.76 4.77
C HIS A 171 6.71 -28.67 5.33
N ASP A 172 6.05 -27.52 5.18
CA ASP A 172 4.59 -27.48 5.37
C ASP A 172 3.94 -27.90 4.04
N MET A 173 3.69 -29.19 4.04
CA MET A 173 2.95 -29.96 3.06
C MET A 173 1.54 -29.37 2.84
N ARG A 174 1.37 -28.58 1.77
CA ARG A 174 0.05 -28.35 1.14
C ARG A 174 0.06 -27.98 -0.34
N MET A 175 1.14 -28.31 -1.06
CA MET A 175 1.15 -28.18 -2.51
C MET A 175 0.41 -29.37 -3.12
N LEU A 176 -0.89 -29.21 -3.39
CA LEU A 176 -1.64 -30.07 -4.31
C LEU A 176 -0.81 -30.20 -5.59
N GLN A 177 -0.24 -31.38 -5.83
CA GLN A 177 0.44 -31.70 -7.07
C GLN A 177 -0.60 -32.26 -8.03
N PRO A 178 -0.95 -31.58 -9.14
CA PRO A 178 -1.60 -32.26 -10.24
C PRO A 178 -0.58 -33.22 -10.83
N SER A 179 -1.02 -34.45 -11.05
CA SER A 179 -0.29 -35.57 -11.62
C SER A 179 0.56 -35.14 -12.81
N ALA A 180 1.80 -35.62 -12.87
CA ALA A 180 2.74 -35.32 -13.93
C ALA A 180 2.17 -35.69 -15.32
N SER A 181 1.65 -34.71 -16.05
CA SER A 181 1.52 -34.80 -17.49
C SER A 181 2.90 -34.55 -18.10
N ARG A 182 3.68 -35.64 -18.20
CA ARG A 182 4.79 -35.73 -19.16
C ARG A 182 4.17 -35.64 -20.55
N ASN A 183 4.12 -34.43 -21.11
CA ASN A 183 4.09 -34.13 -22.55
C ASN A 183 3.86 -32.61 -22.75
N SER A 184 4.95 -31.86 -22.97
CA SER A 184 5.02 -30.87 -24.06
C SER A 184 6.40 -30.23 -24.09
N SER A 185 7.05 -30.41 -25.23
CA SER A 185 8.17 -29.62 -25.72
C SER A 185 7.85 -28.12 -25.64
N GLY A 186 8.71 -27.36 -24.94
CA GLY A 186 8.62 -25.90 -24.80
C GLY A 186 8.16 -25.45 -23.42
N ALA A 187 8.99 -25.62 -22.39
CA ALA A 187 8.76 -25.02 -21.08
C ALA A 187 8.55 -23.51 -21.26
N ARG A 188 7.31 -23.04 -21.09
CA ARG A 188 6.97 -21.61 -21.20
C ARG A 188 7.68 -20.90 -20.04
N ALA A 189 8.77 -20.20 -20.35
CA ALA A 189 9.57 -19.52 -19.34
C ALA A 189 8.74 -18.54 -18.50
N VAL A 190 8.96 -18.59 -17.18
CA VAL A 190 8.22 -17.87 -16.13
C VAL A 190 8.30 -16.36 -16.34
N ARG A 191 7.17 -15.67 -16.24
CA ARG A 191 7.10 -14.19 -16.40
C ARG A 191 7.08 -13.42 -15.10
N ARG A 192 6.69 -14.02 -13.98
CA ARG A 192 6.54 -13.35 -12.68
C ARG A 192 7.16 -14.18 -11.59
N LEU A 193 8.04 -13.55 -10.82
CA LEU A 193 8.81 -14.20 -9.80
C LEU A 193 8.47 -13.57 -8.45
N SER A 194 8.01 -14.39 -7.52
CA SER A 194 7.99 -14.03 -6.11
C SER A 194 9.17 -14.68 -5.43
N VAL A 195 9.95 -13.87 -4.73
CA VAL A 195 11.09 -14.33 -3.96
C VAL A 195 10.81 -14.01 -2.51
N ILE A 196 10.47 -15.03 -1.73
CA ILE A 196 10.38 -14.91 -0.28
C ILE A 196 11.80 -15.09 0.23
N VAL A 197 12.48 -13.98 0.52
CA VAL A 197 13.89 -14.02 0.91
C VAL A 197 13.99 -14.31 2.39
N SER A 198 14.41 -15.52 2.70
CA SER A 198 14.90 -15.86 4.04
C SER A 198 16.41 -16.03 4.12
N GLU A 199 17.15 -16.15 3.01
CA GLU A 199 18.62 -16.30 2.94
C GLU A 199 19.19 -15.74 1.61
N ASP A 200 20.53 -15.63 1.52
CA ASP A 200 21.23 -15.06 0.38
C ASP A 200 20.87 -15.78 -0.93
N LEU A 201 20.46 -15.00 -1.92
CA LEU A 201 19.89 -15.49 -3.18
C LEU A 201 20.89 -16.14 -4.12
N GLU A 202 22.18 -16.10 -3.78
CA GLU A 202 23.22 -16.77 -4.56
C GLU A 202 23.01 -18.29 -4.59
N SER A 203 22.34 -18.89 -3.60
CA SER A 203 22.04 -20.33 -3.56
C SER A 203 20.75 -20.74 -4.32
N TYR A 204 19.81 -19.82 -4.53
CA TYR A 204 18.48 -20.13 -5.07
C TYR A 204 18.34 -19.94 -6.59
N PHE A 205 19.25 -19.18 -7.20
CA PHE A 205 19.26 -18.97 -8.65
C PHE A 205 20.37 -19.79 -9.30
N PRO A 206 20.13 -21.04 -9.74
CA PRO A 206 20.95 -21.60 -10.80
C PRO A 206 20.74 -20.74 -12.06
N PRO A 207 21.79 -20.12 -12.61
CA PRO A 207 21.65 -19.21 -13.75
C PRO A 207 21.45 -20.05 -15.01
N SER A 208 20.22 -20.46 -15.33
CA SER A 208 19.88 -20.68 -16.74
C SER A 208 19.43 -19.35 -17.34
N GLU A 209 20.10 -18.93 -18.42
CA GLU A 209 19.83 -17.66 -19.09
C GLU A 209 18.35 -17.52 -19.50
N GLU A 210 17.70 -18.63 -19.87
CA GLU A 210 16.32 -18.62 -20.34
C GLU A 210 15.29 -18.18 -19.28
N THR A 211 15.51 -18.53 -18.01
CA THR A 211 14.53 -18.25 -16.93
C THR A 211 14.58 -16.79 -16.51
N THR A 212 15.75 -16.15 -16.60
CA THR A 212 16.00 -14.78 -16.10
C THR A 212 15.64 -13.70 -17.11
N GLN A 213 15.70 -13.99 -18.41
CA GLN A 213 15.43 -13.03 -19.48
C GLN A 213 13.95 -12.64 -19.61
N ARG A 214 13.00 -13.44 -19.11
CA ARG A 214 11.55 -13.20 -19.26
C ARG A 214 10.85 -12.67 -18.01
N VAL A 215 11.57 -12.52 -16.90
CA VAL A 215 11.02 -12.01 -15.63
C VAL A 215 10.60 -10.55 -15.81
N ARG A 216 9.33 -10.27 -15.51
CA ARG A 216 8.71 -8.93 -15.54
C ARG A 216 8.42 -8.40 -14.14
N THR A 217 8.27 -9.26 -13.15
CA THR A 217 8.01 -8.86 -11.77
C THR A 217 8.89 -9.64 -10.83
N ALA A 218 9.55 -8.92 -9.94
CA ALA A 218 10.34 -9.46 -8.84
C ALA A 218 9.95 -8.71 -7.56
N LEU A 219 9.25 -9.42 -6.66
CA LEU A 219 8.93 -8.93 -5.32
C LEU A 219 9.76 -9.68 -4.28
N PHE A 220 10.37 -8.92 -3.38
CA PHE A 220 11.20 -9.44 -2.31
C PHE A 220 10.48 -9.23 -0.98
N PHE A 221 10.15 -10.33 -0.32
CA PHE A 221 9.59 -10.31 1.02
C PHE A 221 10.66 -10.75 2.01
N CYS A 222 11.28 -9.80 2.70
CA CYS A 222 12.34 -10.08 3.66
C CYS A 222 11.80 -10.01 5.10
N SER A 223 12.01 -11.07 5.88
CA SER A 223 11.59 -11.15 7.30
C SER A 223 12.62 -10.53 8.26
N SER A 224 13.85 -10.31 7.80
CA SER A 224 14.91 -9.60 8.52
C SER A 224 15.63 -8.64 7.61
N LYS A 225 16.40 -7.71 8.18
CA LYS A 225 17.27 -6.83 7.40
C LYS A 225 18.42 -7.65 6.83
N LYS A 226 18.29 -8.13 5.60
CA LYS A 226 19.35 -8.86 4.87
C LYS A 226 19.91 -8.01 3.76
N ASN A 227 21.22 -8.10 3.59
CA ASN A 227 21.97 -7.42 2.53
C ASN A 227 21.67 -8.08 1.18
N LEU A 228 20.94 -7.37 0.32
CA LEU A 228 20.55 -7.80 -1.02
C LEU A 228 21.48 -7.24 -2.09
N GLN A 229 22.70 -6.80 -1.78
CA GLN A 229 23.57 -6.12 -2.75
C GLN A 229 23.89 -7.00 -3.97
N SER A 230 24.30 -8.26 -3.75
CA SER A 230 24.54 -9.22 -4.85
C SER A 230 23.28 -9.48 -5.67
N THR A 231 22.14 -9.64 -4.98
CA THR A 231 20.82 -9.84 -5.61
C THR A 231 20.44 -8.66 -6.50
N LEU A 232 20.53 -7.45 -5.97
CA LEU A 232 20.21 -6.22 -6.67
C LEU A 232 21.10 -6.08 -7.92
N PHE A 233 22.39 -6.38 -7.79
CA PHE A 233 23.31 -6.39 -8.92
C PHE A 233 22.90 -7.43 -9.99
N LEU A 234 22.57 -8.66 -9.58
CA LEU A 234 22.13 -9.72 -10.49
C LEU A 234 20.84 -9.33 -11.23
N MET A 235 19.86 -8.77 -10.53
CA MET A 235 18.61 -8.31 -11.14
C MET A 235 18.85 -7.22 -12.19
N CYS A 236 19.64 -6.21 -11.84
CA CYS A 236 19.94 -5.09 -12.72
C CYS A 236 20.73 -5.53 -13.97
N THR A 237 21.48 -6.62 -13.89
CA THR A 237 22.29 -7.14 -15.01
C THR A 237 21.55 -8.16 -15.87
N LYS A 238 20.67 -8.99 -15.27
CA LYS A 238 20.04 -10.13 -15.96
C LYS A 238 18.57 -9.91 -16.31
N PHE A 239 17.80 -9.16 -15.51
CA PHE A 239 16.34 -9.03 -15.71
C PHE A 239 15.98 -7.85 -16.61
N ARG A 240 16.41 -7.90 -17.88
CA ARG A 240 16.21 -6.80 -18.84
C ARG A 240 14.75 -6.46 -19.15
N LEU A 241 13.82 -7.38 -18.88
CA LEU A 241 12.38 -7.19 -19.07
C LEU A 241 11.60 -6.83 -17.79
N LEU A 242 12.31 -6.53 -16.69
CA LEU A 242 11.71 -6.25 -15.40
C LEU A 242 10.89 -4.94 -15.43
N ARG A 243 9.60 -5.06 -15.13
CA ARG A 243 8.62 -3.97 -15.00
C ARG A 243 8.37 -3.59 -13.54
N ILE A 244 8.53 -4.53 -12.62
CA ILE A 244 8.26 -4.32 -11.19
C ILE A 244 9.46 -4.82 -10.38
N MET A 245 10.03 -3.92 -9.59
CA MET A 245 11.03 -4.24 -8.57
C MET A 245 10.58 -3.70 -7.22
N ASP A 246 10.31 -4.58 -6.26
CA ASP A 246 9.93 -4.17 -4.91
C ASP A 246 10.88 -4.81 -3.89
N LEU A 247 11.65 -3.96 -3.24
CA LEU A 247 12.68 -4.33 -2.27
C LEU A 247 12.31 -3.85 -0.86
N GLU A 248 11.03 -3.61 -0.61
CA GLU A 248 10.55 -3.07 0.67
C GLU A 248 11.09 -3.85 1.88
N ASN A 249 11.59 -3.13 2.89
CA ASN A 249 12.22 -3.65 4.12
C ASN A 249 13.55 -4.41 3.93
N SER A 250 14.26 -4.20 2.82
CA SER A 250 15.55 -4.87 2.55
C SER A 250 16.77 -3.97 2.78
N GLU A 251 17.94 -4.52 3.10
CA GLU A 251 19.19 -3.75 3.08
C GLU A 251 19.81 -3.80 1.68
N LEU A 252 20.10 -2.64 1.09
CA LEU A 252 20.66 -2.56 -0.27
C LEU A 252 22.19 -2.72 -0.29
N GLY A 253 22.79 -2.97 0.89
CA GLY A 253 24.22 -3.01 1.12
C GLY A 253 24.87 -1.63 1.05
N LYS A 254 26.13 -1.57 0.59
CA LYS A 254 26.94 -0.34 0.67
C LYS A 254 26.60 0.70 -0.39
N LYS A 255 26.11 0.28 -1.57
CA LYS A 255 25.81 1.15 -2.73
C LYS A 255 24.74 0.53 -3.63
N VAL A 256 23.91 1.38 -4.24
CA VAL A 256 23.03 0.96 -5.33
C VAL A 256 23.87 0.73 -6.60
N PRO A 257 23.72 -0.38 -7.33
CA PRO A 257 24.51 -0.64 -8.53
C PRO A 257 24.24 0.36 -9.67
N LYS A 258 25.31 0.94 -10.25
CA LYS A 258 25.27 1.76 -11.48
C LYS A 258 24.50 1.15 -12.64
N VAL A 259 24.48 -0.19 -12.70
CA VAL A 259 23.78 -0.97 -13.71
C VAL A 259 22.25 -0.97 -13.57
N ILE A 260 21.68 -0.34 -12.54
CA ILE A 260 20.22 -0.22 -12.36
C ILE A 260 19.53 0.51 -13.52
N GLY A 261 20.25 1.41 -14.20
CA GLY A 261 19.77 2.08 -15.41
C GLY A 261 19.52 1.13 -16.60
N ASN A 262 19.98 -0.12 -16.54
CA ASN A 262 19.73 -1.12 -17.59
C ASN A 262 18.28 -1.64 -17.59
N LEU A 263 17.50 -1.35 -16.54
CA LEU A 263 16.11 -1.76 -16.41
C LEU A 263 15.16 -0.84 -17.18
N VAL A 264 15.36 -0.73 -18.49
CA VAL A 264 14.70 0.25 -19.38
C VAL A 264 13.19 0.07 -19.58
N VAL A 265 12.62 -1.04 -19.11
CA VAL A 265 11.16 -1.32 -19.15
C VAL A 265 10.51 -1.29 -17.78
N LEU A 266 11.23 -0.85 -16.75
CA LEU A 266 10.74 -0.74 -15.38
C LEU A 266 9.60 0.29 -15.31
N ARG A 267 8.57 -0.05 -14.56
CA ARG A 267 7.30 0.71 -14.43
C ARG A 267 6.92 0.98 -12.99
N PHE A 268 7.34 0.11 -12.07
CA PHE A 268 7.19 0.24 -10.63
C PHE A 268 8.49 -0.09 -9.93
N MET A 269 8.88 0.78 -9.01
CA MET A 269 10.04 0.56 -8.14
C MET A 269 9.71 1.02 -6.73
N SER A 270 10.04 0.19 -5.74
CA SER A 270 9.86 0.49 -4.32
C SER A 270 11.13 0.13 -3.54
N PHE A 271 11.71 1.16 -2.90
CA PHE A 271 12.76 1.05 -1.89
C PHE A 271 12.23 1.40 -0.49
N LYS A 272 10.95 1.13 -0.25
CA LYS A 272 10.31 1.54 0.98
C LYS A 272 10.96 0.82 2.18
N ASN A 273 11.33 1.54 3.23
CA ASN A 273 12.02 0.98 4.41
C ASN A 273 13.37 0.31 4.10
N CYS A 274 14.00 0.61 2.97
CA CYS A 274 15.35 0.12 2.71
C CYS A 274 16.39 0.86 3.54
N GLU A 275 17.42 0.14 3.99
CA GLU A 275 18.62 0.73 4.61
C GLU A 275 19.82 0.53 3.69
N VAL A 276 20.70 1.53 3.63
CA VAL A 276 22.02 1.45 2.97
C VAL A 276 23.04 1.43 4.11
N GLU A 277 23.93 0.43 4.12
CA GLU A 277 24.90 0.22 5.21
C GLU A 277 25.77 1.47 5.46
N LYS A 278 25.96 1.80 6.73
CA LYS A 278 26.93 2.80 7.19
C LYS A 278 28.35 2.32 6.91
N LEU A 279 29.19 3.22 6.39
CA LEU A 279 30.64 3.04 6.44
C LEU A 279 31.22 3.51 7.78
N SER A 280 32.14 2.68 8.28
CA SER A 280 33.12 2.78 9.37
C SER A 280 32.70 2.57 10.84
N SER A 281 33.36 1.56 11.41
CA SER A 281 33.71 1.35 12.82
C SER A 281 34.61 2.45 13.38
N SER A 282 34.37 2.83 14.63
CA SER A 282 35.24 3.55 15.58
C SER A 282 36.14 4.67 15.03
N VAL A 283 35.72 5.93 15.16
CA VAL A 283 36.01 6.89 16.24
C VAL A 283 35.43 8.23 15.77
N ASP A 284 34.56 8.81 16.61
CA ASP A 284 33.92 10.14 16.52
C ASP A 284 32.92 10.48 15.38
N THR A 285 31.64 10.39 15.76
CA THR A 285 30.58 11.42 15.57
C THR A 285 30.35 12.08 14.19
N ALA A 286 29.86 11.32 13.19
CA ALA A 286 28.74 11.73 12.31
C ALA A 286 28.48 10.67 11.23
N LEU A 287 27.46 9.85 11.46
CA LEU A 287 27.10 8.74 10.59
C LEU A 287 26.32 9.24 9.35
N ARG A 288 27.02 9.31 8.21
CA ARG A 288 26.48 9.68 6.90
C ARG A 288 26.07 8.44 6.10
N VAL A 289 24.80 8.34 5.70
CA VAL A 289 24.44 7.64 4.45
C VAL A 289 25.22 8.36 3.33
N GLN A 290 25.90 7.65 2.42
CA GLN A 290 26.72 8.35 1.42
C GLN A 290 25.83 9.10 0.43
N GLN A 291 25.86 10.43 0.50
CA GLN A 291 25.24 11.40 -0.42
C GLN A 291 25.29 10.98 -1.91
N SER A 292 26.36 10.30 -2.32
CA SER A 292 26.58 9.81 -3.69
C SER A 292 25.55 8.79 -4.18
N ASP A 293 24.97 7.96 -3.29
CA ASP A 293 24.02 6.93 -3.72
C ASP A 293 22.65 7.53 -4.05
N LEU A 294 22.22 8.51 -3.25
CA LEU A 294 21.00 9.27 -3.51
C LEU A 294 21.18 10.13 -4.78
N GLU A 295 22.34 10.76 -4.94
CA GLU A 295 22.74 11.43 -6.18
C GLU A 295 22.65 10.52 -7.39
N GLU A 296 23.09 9.26 -7.29
CA GLU A 296 23.07 8.32 -8.40
C GLU A 296 21.64 7.90 -8.78
N VAL A 297 20.79 7.58 -7.80
CA VAL A 297 19.36 7.29 -8.03
C VAL A 297 18.66 8.49 -8.67
N VAL A 298 18.94 9.70 -8.18
CA VAL A 298 18.34 10.93 -8.70
C VAL A 298 18.81 11.22 -10.13
N THR A 299 20.12 11.26 -10.36
CA THR A 299 20.71 11.69 -11.64
C THR A 299 20.55 10.66 -12.76
N LYS A 300 20.64 9.36 -12.46
CA LYS A 300 20.61 8.31 -13.50
C LYS A 300 19.23 7.74 -13.74
N TYR A 301 18.38 7.69 -12.72
CA TYR A 301 17.11 6.97 -12.80
C TYR A 301 15.90 7.90 -12.78
N LEU A 302 15.85 8.85 -11.84
CA LEU A 302 14.71 9.77 -11.71
C LEU A 302 14.76 10.93 -12.71
N ASN A 303 15.95 11.39 -13.09
CA ASN A 303 16.16 12.46 -14.07
C ASN A 303 16.51 11.97 -15.48
N GLY A 304 16.58 10.65 -15.71
CA GLY A 304 16.73 10.09 -17.07
C GLY A 304 15.45 10.26 -17.89
N ASP A 305 15.55 10.22 -19.23
CA ASP A 305 14.45 10.39 -20.20
C ASP A 305 13.30 9.34 -20.13
N SER A 306 13.20 8.58 -19.05
CA SER A 306 12.25 7.48 -18.91
C SER A 306 10.85 7.97 -18.52
N ASN A 307 10.13 8.54 -19.50
CA ASN A 307 8.69 8.84 -19.48
C ASN A 307 7.76 7.61 -19.29
N ARG A 308 8.28 6.48 -18.80
CA ARG A 308 7.60 5.18 -18.75
C ARG A 308 7.24 4.71 -17.34
N LEU A 309 7.78 5.36 -16.31
CA LEU A 309 7.45 5.04 -14.92
C LEU A 309 6.02 5.48 -14.64
N ILE A 310 5.16 4.48 -14.42
CA ILE A 310 3.74 4.69 -14.17
C ILE A 310 3.56 5.17 -12.74
N ASP A 311 4.32 4.61 -11.80
CA ASP A 311 4.29 4.97 -10.39
C ASP A 311 5.66 4.75 -9.75
N THR A 312 6.20 5.81 -9.15
CA THR A 312 7.47 5.75 -8.42
C THR A 312 7.22 6.18 -7.00
N ALA A 313 7.48 5.27 -6.06
CA ALA A 313 7.39 5.52 -4.64
C ALA A 313 8.77 5.38 -4.01
N LEU A 314 9.27 6.46 -3.43
CA LEU A 314 10.57 6.49 -2.77
C LEU A 314 10.39 6.84 -1.30
N ARG A 315 10.93 5.99 -0.42
CA ARG A 315 11.11 6.32 0.99
C ARG A 315 12.59 6.57 1.23
N VAL A 316 12.95 7.79 1.61
CA VAL A 316 14.33 8.19 1.84
C VAL A 316 14.51 8.41 3.34
N LYS A 317 15.38 7.60 3.97
CA LYS A 317 15.85 7.82 5.33
C LYS A 317 17.21 8.50 5.27
N TYR A 318 17.22 9.83 5.23
CA TYR A 318 18.42 10.62 5.02
C TYR A 318 18.32 11.96 5.74
N ASN A 319 19.43 12.42 6.33
CA ASN A 319 19.47 13.67 7.06
C ASN A 319 19.93 14.82 6.14
N PHE A 320 19.00 15.68 5.72
CA PHE A 320 19.25 16.77 4.77
C PHE A 320 19.70 18.05 5.51
N ASN A 321 21.01 18.18 5.78
CA ASN A 321 21.54 19.27 6.61
C ASN A 321 22.49 20.23 5.89
N THR A 322 23.07 19.83 4.76
CA THR A 322 23.99 20.66 3.97
C THR A 322 23.32 21.26 2.74
N GLU A 323 23.89 22.34 2.20
CA GLU A 323 23.41 22.96 0.95
C GLU A 323 23.33 21.97 -0.22
N ARG A 324 24.27 21.03 -0.29
CA ARG A 324 24.24 19.98 -1.32
C ARG A 324 23.08 19.04 -1.10
N ASP A 325 22.81 18.64 0.14
CA ASP A 325 21.65 17.79 0.45
C ASP A 325 20.34 18.48 0.07
N LEU A 326 20.21 19.78 0.34
CA LEU A 326 19.05 20.57 -0.06
C LEU A 326 18.90 20.65 -1.58
N ALA A 327 19.99 20.72 -2.33
CA ALA A 327 19.97 20.62 -3.79
C ALA A 327 19.46 19.24 -4.26
N LEU A 328 19.86 18.15 -3.61
CA LEU A 328 19.34 16.80 -3.90
C LEU A 328 17.87 16.66 -3.57
N LEU A 329 17.45 17.22 -2.44
CA LEU A 329 16.04 17.28 -2.06
C LEU A 329 15.22 18.05 -3.10
N GLY A 330 15.76 19.17 -3.58
CA GLY A 330 15.20 19.94 -4.69
C GLY A 330 15.03 19.11 -5.97
N GLN A 331 16.03 18.31 -6.33
CA GLN A 331 15.96 17.44 -7.51
C GLN A 331 14.95 16.29 -7.33
N LEU A 332 14.91 15.66 -6.16
CA LEU A 332 13.96 14.60 -5.83
C LEU A 332 12.52 15.09 -5.97
N VAL A 333 12.23 16.22 -5.33
CA VAL A 333 10.90 16.79 -5.27
C VAL A 333 10.51 17.44 -6.61
N GLY A 334 11.49 17.87 -7.41
CA GLY A 334 11.29 18.35 -8.78
C GLY A 334 11.19 17.25 -9.85
N CYS A 335 11.38 15.98 -9.49
CA CYS A 335 11.33 14.86 -10.42
C CYS A 335 9.94 14.70 -11.05
N ARG A 336 9.87 14.55 -12.37
CA ARG A 336 8.63 14.41 -13.17
C ARG A 336 7.99 13.02 -13.12
N HIS A 337 8.66 12.05 -12.51
CA HIS A 337 8.22 10.65 -12.44
C HIS A 337 7.97 10.18 -11.01
N LEU A 338 8.36 10.99 -10.02
CA LEU A 338 8.15 10.67 -8.62
C LEU A 338 6.71 11.04 -8.24
N ARG A 339 5.92 10.04 -7.84
CA ARG A 339 4.53 10.24 -7.40
C ARG A 339 4.39 10.20 -5.89
N GLN A 340 5.18 9.34 -5.24
CA GLN A 340 5.18 9.24 -3.78
C GLN A 340 6.57 9.42 -3.22
N LEU A 341 6.66 10.31 -2.24
CA LEU A 341 7.90 10.55 -1.52
C LEU A 341 7.62 10.49 -0.01
N ASP A 342 8.39 9.68 0.69
CA ASP A 342 8.37 9.59 2.16
C ASP A 342 9.76 9.92 2.68
N LEU A 343 9.91 11.07 3.33
CA LEU A 343 11.16 11.54 3.88
C LEU A 343 11.17 11.29 5.37
N ILE A 344 12.17 10.52 5.80
CA ILE A 344 12.41 10.14 7.19
C ILE A 344 13.74 10.75 7.61
N GLU A 345 13.79 11.26 8.84
CA GLU A 345 14.89 12.00 9.46
C GLU A 345 14.85 13.50 9.18
N SER A 346 15.78 14.22 9.82
CA SER A 346 15.87 15.67 9.86
C SER A 346 16.06 16.28 8.47
N ILE A 347 15.32 17.35 8.22
CA ILE A 347 15.45 18.23 7.06
C ILE A 347 15.62 19.62 7.64
N ARG A 348 16.79 20.23 7.43
CA ARG A 348 17.10 21.55 8.00
C ARG A 348 16.04 22.59 7.61
N GLU A 349 15.69 22.63 6.32
CA GLU A 349 14.69 23.50 5.74
C GLU A 349 14.18 22.91 4.42
N LEU A 350 12.95 23.24 4.03
CA LEU A 350 12.48 22.89 2.69
C LEU A 350 13.09 23.89 1.70
N PRO A 351 13.79 23.43 0.64
CA PRO A 351 14.44 24.34 -0.29
C PRO A 351 13.41 25.18 -1.03
N HIS A 352 13.81 26.38 -1.45
CA HIS A 352 13.03 27.20 -2.37
C HIS A 352 12.96 26.52 -3.74
N PHE A 353 11.92 25.70 -3.95
CA PHE A 353 11.72 25.00 -5.20
C PHE A 353 11.48 25.99 -6.34
N ARG A 354 12.39 26.02 -7.32
CA ARG A 354 12.21 26.79 -8.57
C ARG A 354 11.18 26.13 -9.49
N HIS A 355 11.07 24.80 -9.40
CA HIS A 355 10.13 23.99 -10.16
C HIS A 355 9.46 22.98 -9.23
N PHE A 356 8.14 23.06 -9.12
CA PHE A 356 7.34 22.06 -8.41
C PHE A 356 7.03 20.93 -9.38
N SER A 357 7.24 19.68 -8.95
CA SER A 357 6.86 18.53 -9.76
C SER A 357 5.36 18.51 -10.02
N SER A 358 4.97 18.25 -11.27
CA SER A 358 3.59 18.02 -11.68
C SER A 358 3.19 16.55 -11.58
N SER A 359 4.01 15.69 -10.97
CA SER A 359 3.71 14.26 -10.79
C SER A 359 3.54 13.84 -9.34
N LEU A 360 4.06 14.61 -8.38
CA LEU A 360 4.03 14.24 -6.97
C LEU A 360 2.60 14.33 -6.43
N THR A 361 2.03 13.20 -6.01
CA THR A 361 0.66 13.07 -5.49
C THR A 361 0.63 12.74 -4.01
N SER A 362 1.68 12.13 -3.46
CA SER A 362 1.78 11.82 -2.04
C SER A 362 3.13 12.25 -1.46
N LEU A 363 3.11 13.06 -0.40
CA LEU A 363 4.29 13.44 0.35
C LEU A 363 4.10 13.11 1.84
N THR A 364 5.07 12.40 2.43
CA THR A 364 5.14 12.16 3.86
C THR A 364 6.44 12.74 4.40
N LEU A 365 6.36 13.49 5.49
CA LEU A 365 7.49 13.96 6.27
C LEU A 365 7.42 13.32 7.66
N ARG A 366 8.52 12.73 8.13
CA ARG A 366 8.63 12.08 9.45
C ARG A 366 9.97 12.40 10.09
N ASN A 367 9.96 12.82 11.36
CA ASN A 367 11.16 13.20 12.11
C ASN A 367 11.99 14.33 11.45
N SER A 368 11.38 15.11 10.55
CA SER A 368 12.05 16.18 9.81
C SER A 368 12.43 17.39 10.66
N SER A 369 11.77 17.59 11.80
CA SER A 369 12.07 18.67 12.76
C SER A 369 12.08 20.08 12.15
N LEU A 370 11.25 20.33 11.13
CA LEU A 370 11.19 21.61 10.43
C LEU A 370 10.81 22.74 11.38
N MET A 371 11.60 23.82 11.41
CA MET A 371 11.35 24.97 12.27
C MET A 371 10.42 25.98 11.61
N GLU A 372 10.56 26.17 10.31
CA GLU A 372 9.68 27.00 9.48
C GLU A 372 8.44 26.24 9.04
N ASP A 373 7.36 26.99 8.78
CA ASP A 373 6.08 26.44 8.38
C ASP A 373 6.20 25.68 7.05
N PRO A 374 6.05 24.34 7.03
CA PRO A 374 6.18 23.57 5.81
C PRO A 374 5.09 23.91 4.79
N MET A 375 3.92 24.38 5.24
CA MET A 375 2.78 24.63 4.36
C MET A 375 3.08 25.70 3.31
N ALA A 376 3.86 26.74 3.66
CA ALA A 376 4.26 27.82 2.74
C ALA A 376 5.00 27.35 1.48
N THR A 377 5.60 26.16 1.55
CA THR A 377 6.29 25.54 0.43
C THR A 377 5.46 24.39 -0.15
N LEU A 378 4.89 23.53 0.70
CA LEU A 378 4.15 22.34 0.27
C LEU A 378 2.80 22.66 -0.40
N GLU A 379 2.20 23.82 -0.14
CA GLU A 379 0.92 24.21 -0.73
C GLU A 379 1.00 24.50 -2.23
N LYS A 380 2.21 24.67 -2.76
CA LYS A 380 2.49 25.03 -4.15
C LYS A 380 2.57 23.82 -5.10
N PHE A 381 2.52 22.59 -4.57
CA PHE A 381 2.49 21.39 -5.43
C PHE A 381 1.13 21.26 -6.12
N PRO A 382 1.07 21.30 -7.47
CA PRO A 382 -0.19 21.38 -8.20
C PRO A 382 -0.99 20.08 -8.16
N THR A 383 -0.34 18.92 -7.99
CA THR A 383 -0.95 17.59 -8.04
C THR A 383 -1.00 16.87 -6.69
N LEU A 384 -0.53 17.51 -5.62
CA LEU A 384 -0.42 16.84 -4.32
C LEU A 384 -1.81 16.54 -3.76
N SER A 385 -2.17 15.26 -3.72
CA SER A 385 -3.46 14.76 -3.23
C SER A 385 -3.41 14.30 -1.78
N THR A 386 -2.25 13.84 -1.31
CA THR A 386 -2.03 13.32 0.03
C THR A 386 -0.81 13.96 0.67
N LEU A 387 -1.00 14.56 1.85
CA LEU A 387 0.07 15.11 2.66
C LEU A 387 0.00 14.50 4.06
N ALA A 388 1.11 13.97 4.53
CA ALA A 388 1.23 13.48 5.89
C ALA A 388 2.43 14.12 6.60
N LEU A 389 2.15 14.93 7.61
CA LEU A 389 3.14 15.41 8.56
C LEU A 389 3.06 14.50 9.80
N ARG A 390 3.99 13.54 9.88
CA ARG A 390 4.02 12.51 10.91
C ARG A 390 4.87 12.96 12.10
N VAL A 391 5.05 12.06 13.08
CA VAL A 391 5.79 12.29 14.33
C VAL A 391 7.03 13.15 14.11
N ASN A 392 7.14 14.25 14.85
CA ASN A 392 8.25 15.20 14.81
C ASN A 392 8.59 15.79 13.42
N ALA A 393 7.66 15.81 12.46
CA ALA A 393 7.89 16.45 11.16
C ALA A 393 8.05 17.97 11.28
N PHE A 394 7.31 18.60 12.20
CA PHE A 394 7.31 20.04 12.40
C PHE A 394 7.56 20.38 13.89
N ALA A 395 8.58 21.20 14.13
CA ALA A 395 8.99 21.67 15.45
C ALA A 395 8.54 23.12 15.74
N GLY A 396 7.95 23.80 14.76
CA GLY A 396 7.36 25.13 14.95
C GLY A 396 6.02 25.10 15.72
N LYS A 397 5.51 26.29 16.05
CA LYS A 397 4.31 26.47 16.89
C LYS A 397 3.05 26.79 16.08
N LYS A 398 3.20 27.28 14.85
CA LYS A 398 2.11 27.79 14.02
C LYS A 398 2.30 27.32 12.59
N MET A 399 1.22 26.86 11.96
CA MET A 399 1.17 26.59 10.52
C MET A 399 -0.03 27.30 9.89
N ARG A 400 0.08 27.64 8.62
CA ARG A 400 -0.95 28.34 7.84
C ARG A 400 -1.05 27.75 6.44
N CYS A 401 -2.27 27.39 6.03
CA CYS A 401 -2.58 27.13 4.63
C CYS A 401 -3.07 28.44 4.00
N SER A 402 -2.37 28.92 2.98
CA SER A 402 -2.68 30.18 2.30
C SER A 402 -3.93 30.04 1.41
N PRO A 403 -4.59 31.15 1.02
CA PRO A 403 -5.68 31.13 0.05
C PRO A 403 -5.24 30.47 -1.24
N HIS A 404 -6.09 29.63 -1.82
CA HIS A 404 -5.79 28.77 -2.98
C HIS A 404 -4.62 27.79 -2.80
N GLY A 405 -4.06 27.68 -1.60
CA GLY A 405 -3.06 26.67 -1.27
C GLY A 405 -3.65 25.27 -1.34
N PHE A 406 -2.84 24.31 -1.81
CA PHE A 406 -3.22 22.90 -1.92
C PHE A 406 -4.43 22.64 -2.83
N PRO A 407 -4.34 22.94 -4.15
CA PRO A 407 -5.49 22.90 -5.06
C PRO A 407 -6.09 21.48 -5.26
N GLN A 408 -5.29 20.43 -5.06
CA GLN A 408 -5.70 19.03 -5.28
C GLN A 408 -5.69 18.17 -4.01
N LEU A 409 -5.40 18.74 -2.84
CA LEU A 409 -5.22 17.96 -1.63
C LEU A 409 -6.56 17.38 -1.16
N ARG A 410 -6.63 16.06 -1.10
CA ARG A 410 -7.80 15.27 -0.66
C ARG A 410 -7.62 14.74 0.76
N THR A 411 -6.40 14.43 1.16
CA THR A 411 -6.09 13.83 2.46
C THR A 411 -4.95 14.56 3.16
N LEU A 412 -5.20 15.00 4.39
CA LEU A 412 -4.21 15.62 5.27
C LEU A 412 -4.11 14.85 6.59
N HIS A 413 -2.90 14.37 6.92
CA HIS A 413 -2.60 13.77 8.22
C HIS A 413 -1.66 14.67 9.01
N LEU A 414 -2.06 15.02 10.23
CA LEU A 414 -1.25 15.73 11.22
C LEU A 414 -1.07 14.80 12.43
N GLU A 415 0.05 14.07 12.48
CA GLU A 415 0.31 13.07 13.53
C GLU A 415 1.54 13.45 14.34
N GLY A 416 1.41 13.49 15.67
CA GLY A 416 2.56 13.63 16.57
C GLY A 416 3.33 14.94 16.42
N LEU A 417 2.63 16.04 16.11
CA LEU A 417 3.22 17.38 16.01
C LEU A 417 3.25 18.06 17.38
N LEU A 418 4.13 17.57 18.26
CA LEU A 418 4.14 17.86 19.71
C LEU A 418 4.31 19.35 20.09
N LYS A 419 4.82 20.19 19.18
CA LYS A 419 5.04 21.63 19.41
C LYS A 419 3.99 22.52 18.77
N LEU A 420 3.17 21.99 17.86
CA LEU A 420 2.17 22.73 17.13
C LEU A 420 1.09 23.23 18.10
N LYS A 421 0.83 24.54 18.10
CA LYS A 421 -0.20 25.17 18.93
C LYS A 421 -1.41 25.65 18.13
N LYS A 422 -1.16 26.14 16.92
CA LYS A 422 -2.20 26.72 16.05
C LYS A 422 -1.98 26.30 14.60
N CYS A 423 -3.05 25.84 13.96
CA CYS A 423 -3.11 25.62 12.52
C CYS A 423 -4.20 26.54 11.97
N LYS A 424 -3.85 27.43 11.04
CA LYS A 424 -4.79 28.35 10.39
C LYS A 424 -5.05 27.87 8.97
N ILE A 425 -6.31 27.61 8.65
CA ILE A 425 -6.75 27.42 7.27
C ILE A 425 -7.37 28.75 6.86
N GLU A 426 -6.87 29.36 5.78
CA GLU A 426 -7.47 30.59 5.26
C GLU A 426 -8.64 30.31 4.34
N GLU A 427 -9.41 31.34 4.05
CA GLU A 427 -10.51 31.25 3.09
C GLU A 427 -9.97 30.79 1.73
N GLU A 428 -10.73 29.94 1.04
CA GLU A 428 -10.35 29.33 -0.25
C GLU A 428 -9.11 28.42 -0.23
N ALA A 429 -8.53 28.14 0.93
CA ALA A 429 -7.51 27.10 1.08
C ALA A 429 -8.14 25.70 1.09
N LEU A 430 -7.39 24.69 0.63
CA LEU A 430 -7.78 23.27 0.69
C LEU A 430 -9.15 22.95 0.03
N PRO A 431 -9.42 23.43 -1.20
CA PRO A 431 -10.76 23.38 -1.82
C PRO A 431 -11.29 21.96 -2.10
N ARG A 432 -10.43 20.94 -2.07
CA ARG A 432 -10.77 19.53 -2.39
C ARG A 432 -10.54 18.58 -1.22
N LEU A 433 -10.32 19.10 -0.01
CA LEU A 433 -10.01 18.27 1.16
C LEU A 433 -11.23 17.43 1.55
N LEU A 434 -11.04 16.12 1.56
CA LEU A 434 -12.06 15.13 1.91
C LEU A 434 -11.82 14.57 3.32
N TYR A 435 -10.55 14.42 3.69
CA TYR A 435 -10.12 13.68 4.87
C TYR A 435 -9.07 14.44 5.67
N LEU A 436 -9.37 14.68 6.94
CA LEU A 436 -8.43 15.23 7.90
C LEU A 436 -8.29 14.30 9.09
N GLU A 437 -7.06 13.88 9.38
CA GLU A 437 -6.74 13.16 10.61
C GLU A 437 -5.79 14.02 11.46
N ILE A 438 -6.19 14.25 12.71
CA ILE A 438 -5.37 14.91 13.73
C ILE A 438 -5.12 13.88 14.82
N GLU A 439 -3.86 13.46 14.94
CA GLU A 439 -3.45 12.45 15.91
C GLU A 439 -2.31 12.94 16.80
N GLY A 440 -2.42 12.76 18.12
CA GLY A 440 -1.29 12.96 19.03
C GLY A 440 -0.65 14.36 19.01
N CYS A 441 -1.40 15.40 18.62
CA CYS A 441 -0.93 16.79 18.59
C CYS A 441 -1.20 17.49 19.93
N GLU A 442 -0.44 17.11 20.96
CA GLU A 442 -0.73 17.45 22.37
C GLU A 442 -0.90 18.95 22.69
N LYS A 443 -0.21 19.84 21.96
CA LYS A 443 -0.24 21.29 22.21
C LYS A 443 -1.21 22.05 21.31
N LEU A 444 -1.87 21.38 20.38
CA LEU A 444 -2.82 22.01 19.48
C LEU A 444 -4.04 22.47 20.29
N GLN A 445 -4.35 23.75 20.20
CA GLN A 445 -5.35 24.38 21.09
C GLN A 445 -6.79 24.16 20.62
N MET A 446 -6.98 24.11 19.31
CA MET A 446 -8.29 24.01 18.66
C MET A 446 -8.13 23.46 17.24
N VAL A 447 -9.22 22.96 16.67
CA VAL A 447 -9.29 22.68 15.23
C VAL A 447 -9.13 23.98 14.43
N PRO A 448 -8.59 23.92 13.20
CA PRO A 448 -8.38 25.12 12.40
C PRO A 448 -9.70 25.88 12.16
N ASP A 449 -9.73 27.18 12.43
CA ASP A 449 -10.96 28.00 12.29
C ASP A 449 -11.56 27.96 10.88
N GLY A 450 -10.71 27.96 9.86
CA GLY A 450 -11.14 27.89 8.46
C GLY A 450 -11.74 26.55 8.04
N LEU A 451 -11.69 25.51 8.89
CA LEU A 451 -12.27 24.20 8.56
C LEU A 451 -13.78 24.28 8.32
N ARG A 452 -14.46 25.26 8.94
CA ARG A 452 -15.89 25.57 8.73
C ARG A 452 -16.22 25.95 7.28
N ASN A 453 -15.23 26.45 6.53
CA ASN A 453 -15.39 26.86 5.14
C ASN A 453 -15.04 25.73 4.15
N VAL A 454 -14.49 24.61 4.63
CA VAL A 454 -14.10 23.48 3.79
C VAL A 454 -15.29 22.52 3.66
N THR A 455 -16.16 22.79 2.68
CA THR A 455 -17.42 22.07 2.47
C THR A 455 -17.24 20.70 1.79
N SER A 456 -16.07 20.42 1.20
CA SER A 456 -15.75 19.13 0.57
C SER A 456 -15.49 17.99 1.57
N MET A 457 -15.36 18.30 2.86
CA MET A 457 -15.01 17.35 3.91
C MET A 457 -16.01 16.19 4.00
N LYS A 458 -15.49 14.96 4.03
CA LYS A 458 -16.25 13.72 4.22
C LYS A 458 -16.03 13.14 5.60
N GLU A 459 -14.80 13.18 6.11
CA GLU A 459 -14.50 12.69 7.44
C GLU A 459 -13.41 13.48 8.16
N LEU A 460 -13.61 13.67 9.46
CA LEU A 460 -12.64 14.17 10.42
C LEU A 460 -12.34 13.08 11.46
N VAL A 461 -11.07 12.69 11.58
CA VAL A 461 -10.60 11.74 12.61
C VAL A 461 -9.79 12.50 13.65
N ILE A 462 -10.21 12.39 14.91
CA ILE A 462 -9.51 12.92 16.08
C ILE A 462 -9.02 11.72 16.91
N ALA A 463 -7.71 11.48 16.89
CA ALA A 463 -7.11 10.32 17.54
C ALA A 463 -6.09 10.72 18.59
N ASN A 464 -6.06 10.07 19.76
CA ASN A 464 -5.01 10.28 20.77
C ASN A 464 -4.78 11.78 21.12
N MET A 465 -5.83 12.60 21.10
CA MET A 465 -5.79 14.03 21.39
C MET A 465 -6.12 14.29 22.87
N PRO A 466 -5.57 15.36 23.48
CA PRO A 466 -5.90 15.73 24.85
C PRO A 466 -7.40 15.86 25.07
N GLU A 467 -7.89 15.44 26.24
CA GLU A 467 -9.31 15.53 26.57
C GLU A 467 -9.83 16.97 26.50
N SER A 468 -9.00 17.94 26.88
CA SER A 468 -9.29 19.37 26.76
C SER A 468 -9.54 19.82 25.32
N PHE A 469 -8.88 19.20 24.34
CA PHE A 469 -9.12 19.45 22.92
C PHE A 469 -10.40 18.75 22.46
N SER A 470 -10.55 17.46 22.78
CA SER A 470 -11.71 16.66 22.39
C SER A 470 -13.03 17.20 22.93
N ARG A 471 -13.05 17.76 24.15
CA ARG A 471 -14.24 18.41 24.74
C ARG A 471 -14.71 19.63 23.97
N ARG A 472 -13.82 20.34 23.26
CA ARG A 472 -14.20 21.50 22.43
C ARG A 472 -14.98 21.10 21.17
N LEU A 473 -14.91 19.82 20.79
CA LEU A 473 -15.50 19.28 19.57
C LEU A 473 -16.72 18.38 19.82
N LYS A 474 -17.16 18.26 21.07
CA LYS A 474 -18.27 17.39 21.48
C LYS A 474 -19.28 18.20 22.29
N VAL A 475 -20.52 17.73 22.30
CA VAL A 475 -21.50 18.16 23.31
C VAL A 475 -21.18 17.43 24.60
N PHE A 476 -21.00 18.16 25.69
CA PHE A 476 -20.72 17.61 27.02
C PHE A 476 -21.60 18.32 28.06
N ASN A 477 -22.37 17.56 28.84
CA ASN A 477 -23.34 18.10 29.82
C ASN A 477 -24.26 19.18 29.22
N GLU A 478 -24.89 18.89 28.08
CA GLU A 478 -25.84 19.80 27.39
C GLU A 478 -25.24 21.14 26.93
N ARG A 479 -23.91 21.29 27.00
CA ARG A 479 -23.19 22.44 26.45
C ARG A 479 -22.42 22.02 25.21
N GLU A 480 -22.63 22.75 24.12
CA GLU A 480 -21.84 22.60 22.90
C GLU A 480 -20.40 23.02 23.17
N GLY A 481 -19.46 22.20 22.72
CA GLY A 481 -18.05 22.54 22.74
C GLY A 481 -17.77 23.77 21.87
N GLU A 482 -16.87 24.64 22.32
CA GLU A 482 -16.56 25.93 21.69
C GLU A 482 -16.23 25.85 20.18
N ASP A 483 -15.70 24.72 19.73
CA ASP A 483 -15.25 24.51 18.35
C ASP A 483 -16.20 23.61 17.53
N LEU A 484 -17.31 23.15 18.11
CA LEU A 484 -18.24 22.22 17.44
C LEU A 484 -18.82 22.82 16.15
N HIS A 485 -19.16 24.11 16.18
CA HIS A 485 -19.67 24.86 15.01
C HIS A 485 -18.71 24.86 13.81
N LYS A 486 -17.41 24.55 14.02
CA LYS A 486 -16.40 24.50 12.96
C LYS A 486 -16.39 23.17 12.19
N ILE A 487 -17.03 22.14 12.73
CA ILE A 487 -16.98 20.76 12.20
C ILE A 487 -18.36 20.15 12.00
N GLN A 488 -19.43 20.83 12.42
CA GLN A 488 -20.81 20.31 12.35
C GLN A 488 -21.30 19.97 10.92
N HIS A 489 -20.71 20.57 9.89
CA HIS A 489 -21.03 20.29 8.49
C HIS A 489 -20.37 19.01 7.97
N ILE A 490 -19.45 18.41 8.72
CA ILE A 490 -18.68 17.23 8.32
C ILE A 490 -19.52 15.96 8.57
N PRO A 491 -19.79 15.12 7.55
CA PRO A 491 -20.69 13.97 7.69
C PRO A 491 -20.24 12.89 8.68
N SER A 492 -18.93 12.66 8.80
CA SER A 492 -18.35 11.63 9.68
C SER A 492 -17.31 12.26 10.59
N ILE A 493 -17.48 12.12 11.90
CA ILE A 493 -16.52 12.59 12.91
C ILE A 493 -16.20 11.41 13.82
N ILE A 494 -14.96 10.93 13.77
CA ILE A 494 -14.51 9.76 14.52
C ILE A 494 -13.53 10.18 15.62
N PHE A 495 -13.81 9.75 16.85
CA PHE A 495 -12.89 9.89 17.97
C PHE A 495 -12.26 8.53 18.28
N ARG A 496 -10.93 8.44 18.27
CA ARG A 496 -10.17 7.24 18.61
C ARG A 496 -9.28 7.51 19.83
N GLU A 497 -9.40 6.69 20.86
CA GLU A 497 -8.53 6.73 22.04
C GLU A 497 -7.70 5.45 22.08
N THR A 498 -6.40 5.56 22.40
CA THR A 498 -5.56 4.39 22.62
C THR A 498 -5.99 3.65 23.89
N ARG A 499 -6.01 2.31 23.83
CA ARG A 499 -6.31 1.38 24.94
C ARG A 499 -5.42 1.53 26.20
N ASN A 500 -4.57 2.54 26.29
CA ASN A 500 -3.66 2.74 27.42
C ASN A 500 -4.28 3.49 28.62
N ASP A 501 -5.48 4.06 28.50
CA ASP A 501 -6.17 4.71 29.64
C ASP A 501 -7.23 3.84 30.33
N VAL A 502 -7.50 2.62 29.84
CA VAL A 502 -8.32 1.64 30.58
C VAL A 502 -7.66 1.23 31.90
N LYS A 503 -6.33 1.37 32.03
CA LYS A 503 -5.62 1.16 33.31
C LYS A 503 -5.72 2.33 34.28
N LYS A 504 -6.01 3.56 33.82
CA LYS A 504 -6.25 4.71 34.71
C LYS A 504 -7.69 4.81 35.17
N LEU A 505 -8.65 4.34 34.36
CA LEU A 505 -10.05 4.22 34.74
C LEU A 505 -10.31 2.98 35.62
N SER A 506 -9.58 1.86 35.45
CA SER A 506 -9.68 0.71 36.36
C SER A 506 -9.07 0.95 37.75
N ALA A 507 -8.23 1.98 37.92
CA ALA A 507 -7.75 2.42 39.23
C ALA A 507 -8.75 3.31 39.99
N ARG A 508 -9.79 3.84 39.31
CA ARG A 508 -10.89 4.60 39.94
C ARG A 508 -12.22 3.83 40.03
N GLN A 509 -12.32 2.64 39.44
CA GLN A 509 -13.49 1.76 39.51
C GLN A 509 -13.29 0.51 40.40
N LYS A 510 -12.34 0.52 41.34
CA LYS A 510 -12.40 -0.38 42.51
C LYS A 510 -13.40 0.15 43.53
N THR A 511 -14.67 0.20 43.15
CA THR A 511 -15.85 0.12 44.02
C THR A 511 -17.07 -0.03 43.11
N GLY A 512 -17.67 -1.22 43.06
CA GLY A 512 -19.00 -1.45 42.52
C GLY A 512 -19.09 -2.15 41.15
N THR A 513 -19.19 -3.49 41.21
CA THR A 513 -20.09 -4.37 40.42
C THR A 513 -20.24 -4.19 38.91
N TRP A 514 -19.78 -5.16 38.09
CA TRP A 514 -20.42 -5.56 36.81
C TRP A 514 -20.04 -7.00 36.39
N LEU A 515 -21.01 -7.92 36.37
CA LEU A 515 -20.99 -9.15 35.57
C LEU A 515 -22.44 -9.46 35.14
N HIS A 516 -22.83 -9.08 33.91
CA HIS A 516 -23.52 -9.96 32.94
C HIS A 516 -24.04 -9.19 31.72
N ASN A 517 -23.87 -9.84 30.57
CA ASN A 517 -24.72 -9.81 29.37
C ASN A 517 -24.60 -8.67 28.36
N ILE A 518 -23.78 -8.91 27.33
CA ILE A 518 -24.14 -8.62 25.94
C ILE A 518 -24.13 -9.96 25.18
N TYR A 519 -25.32 -10.53 25.02
CA TYR A 519 -25.67 -11.55 24.04
C TYR A 519 -27.00 -11.09 23.41
N PHE A 520 -27.18 -11.38 22.12
CA PHE A 520 -28.33 -11.12 21.24
C PHE A 520 -28.30 -9.88 20.34
N MET A 521 -27.81 -10.07 19.11
CA MET A 521 -28.57 -9.77 17.89
C MET A 521 -27.95 -10.56 16.71
N ILE A 522 -28.26 -11.86 16.62
CA ILE A 522 -28.57 -12.58 15.37
C ILE A 522 -29.51 -13.74 15.76
N SER A 523 -30.79 -13.60 15.45
CA SER A 523 -31.75 -14.68 15.24
C SER A 523 -32.74 -14.16 14.20
#